data_AF-A0A7C6DVE9-F1
#
_entry.id   AF-A0A7C6DVE9-F1
#
_cell.length_a   1.000
_cell.length_b   1.000
_cell.length_c   1.000
_cell.angle_alpha   90.00
_cell.angle_beta   90.00
_cell.angle_gamma   90.00
#
_symmetry.space_group_name_H-M   'P 1'
#
loop_
_entity.id
_entity.type
_entity.pdbx_description
1 polymer ?
#
loop_
_entity_poly.entity_id
_entity_poly.type
_entity_poly.pdbx_seq_one_letter_code
_entity_poly.pdbx_strand_id
1 'polypeptide(L)'
;MVEVPPVPPFNPENIPAELKAKLQWINWRYGVRDGKVIKVPIAPWATGDLAAIDVTDPNFCTDFQTAVDTARKHSVGLGFVFFKGAGIVGIDLDKLEQLGEEAKEIIRKANSYAEYSPSGKGVHILGRGKLGKAIKKAGLEVYNHDRFFTVTGNR
;
A
#
# COMPACT_ATOMS: atom_id res chain seq x y z
N MET A 1 -21.74 -16.74 -0.94
CA MET A 1 -20.96 -15.73 -1.69
C MET A 1 -20.01 -15.05 -0.72
N VAL A 2 -18.78 -14.76 -1.14
CA VAL A 2 -17.80 -14.07 -0.27
C VAL A 2 -18.20 -12.60 -0.20
N GLU A 3 -18.42 -12.10 1.01
CA GLU A 3 -18.72 -10.68 1.22
C GLU A 3 -17.45 -9.85 1.00
N VAL A 4 -17.58 -8.80 0.20
CA VAL A 4 -16.48 -7.87 -0.11
C VAL A 4 -16.76 -6.57 0.63
N PRO A 5 -15.89 -6.18 1.60
CA PRO A 5 -16.09 -4.92 2.31
C PRO A 5 -15.89 -3.72 1.36
N PRO A 6 -16.48 -2.56 1.68
CA PRO A 6 -16.14 -1.33 0.97
C PRO A 6 -14.66 -0.95 1.22
N VAL A 7 -14.07 -0.21 0.28
CA VAL A 7 -12.76 0.40 0.51
C VAL A 7 -12.90 1.47 1.60
N PRO A 8 -12.06 1.45 2.66
CA PRO A 8 -12.12 2.46 3.71
C PRO A 8 -11.67 3.84 3.20
N PRO A 9 -12.09 4.93 3.86
CA PRO A 9 -11.60 6.26 3.53
C PRO A 9 -10.08 6.38 3.73
N PHE A 10 -9.47 7.35 3.04
CA PHE A 10 -8.06 7.68 3.17
C PHE A 10 -7.89 9.18 3.46
N ASN A 11 -6.80 9.53 4.15
CA ASN A 11 -6.47 10.88 4.62
C ASN A 11 -5.22 11.38 3.87
N PRO A 12 -5.36 11.92 2.65
CA PRO A 12 -4.23 12.25 1.79
C PRO A 12 -3.29 13.31 2.38
N GLU A 13 -3.79 14.18 3.25
CA GLU A 13 -3.04 15.23 3.95
C GLU A 13 -1.94 14.64 4.86
N ASN A 14 -2.18 13.47 5.46
CA ASN A 14 -1.23 12.84 6.39
C ASN A 14 -0.08 12.11 5.69
N ILE A 15 -0.18 11.92 4.38
CA ILE A 15 0.86 11.25 3.58
C ILE A 15 2.07 12.20 3.41
N PRO A 16 3.32 11.75 3.66
CA PRO A 16 4.52 12.57 3.54
C PRO A 16 4.72 13.16 2.15
N ALA A 17 5.18 14.42 2.09
CA ALA A 17 5.47 15.12 0.84
C ALA A 17 6.48 14.37 -0.05
N GLU A 18 7.46 13.69 0.55
CA GLU A 18 8.43 12.89 -0.20
C GLU A 18 7.78 11.72 -0.96
N LEU A 19 6.76 11.06 -0.38
CA LEU A 19 6.04 10.00 -1.08
C LEU A 19 5.13 10.58 -2.15
N LYS A 20 4.46 11.70 -1.86
CA LYS A 20 3.60 12.42 -2.82
C LYS A 20 4.35 12.85 -4.08
N ALA A 21 5.63 13.19 -3.95
CA ALA A 21 6.47 13.63 -5.07
C ALA A 21 6.91 12.49 -6.02
N LYS A 22 6.58 11.22 -5.75
CA LYS A 22 6.97 10.07 -6.59
C LYS A 22 5.92 9.78 -7.66
N LEU A 23 6.36 9.35 -8.85
CA LEU A 23 5.51 8.78 -9.91
C LEU A 23 5.33 7.27 -9.69
N GLN A 24 4.83 6.89 -8.52
CA GLN A 24 4.74 5.50 -8.06
C GLN A 24 3.34 5.17 -7.51
N TRP A 25 2.35 5.99 -7.83
CA TRP A 25 1.00 5.85 -7.32
C TRP A 25 0.13 5.06 -8.27
N ILE A 26 -0.70 4.20 -7.70
CA ILE A 26 -1.75 3.44 -8.37
C ILE A 26 -3.03 3.55 -7.55
N ASN A 27 -4.12 2.97 -8.05
CA ASN A 27 -5.30 2.70 -7.25
C ASN A 27 -5.44 1.20 -6.96
N TRP A 28 -6.33 0.84 -6.03
CA TRP A 28 -6.70 -0.55 -5.79
C TRP A 28 -8.16 -0.68 -5.35
N ARG A 29 -8.75 -1.86 -5.56
CA ARG A 29 -10.07 -2.21 -5.05
C ARG A 29 -10.07 -3.60 -4.46
N TYR A 30 -11.08 -3.93 -3.66
CA TYR A 30 -11.28 -5.32 -3.30
C TYR A 30 -11.83 -6.13 -4.49
N GLY A 31 -11.41 -7.38 -4.58
CA GLY A 31 -11.93 -8.38 -5.50
C GLY A 31 -11.97 -9.74 -4.82
N VAL A 32 -12.50 -10.76 -5.52
CA VAL A 32 -12.52 -12.14 -5.01
C VAL A 32 -11.71 -13.02 -5.96
N ARG A 33 -10.78 -13.79 -5.41
CA ARG A 33 -10.04 -14.83 -6.12
C ARG A 33 -10.00 -16.08 -5.26
N ASP A 34 -10.38 -17.23 -5.82
CA ASP A 34 -10.41 -18.53 -5.13
C ASP A 34 -11.16 -18.49 -3.79
N GLY A 35 -12.29 -17.79 -3.75
CA GLY A 35 -13.11 -17.64 -2.54
C GLY A 35 -12.50 -16.75 -1.45
N LYS A 36 -11.45 -15.97 -1.75
CA LYS A 36 -10.80 -15.05 -0.81
C LYS A 36 -10.88 -13.61 -1.31
N VAL A 37 -11.11 -12.69 -0.38
CA VAL A 37 -11.01 -11.25 -0.66
C VAL A 37 -9.54 -10.90 -0.91
N ILE A 38 -9.26 -10.24 -2.02
CA ILE A 38 -7.93 -9.76 -2.41
C ILE A 38 -7.95 -8.27 -2.70
N LYS A 39 -6.78 -7.64 -2.62
CA LYS A 39 -6.56 -6.25 -3.06
C LYS A 39 -6.06 -6.29 -4.50
N VAL A 40 -6.88 -5.83 -5.44
CA VAL A 40 -6.57 -5.82 -6.87
C VAL A 40 -6.02 -4.44 -7.23
N PRO A 41 -4.75 -4.33 -7.68
CA PRO A 41 -4.20 -3.08 -8.17
C PRO A 41 -4.85 -2.72 -9.51
N ILE A 42 -5.13 -1.44 -9.74
CA ILE A 42 -5.78 -0.93 -10.95
C ILE A 42 -5.08 0.32 -11.47
N ALA A 43 -5.16 0.55 -12.78
CA ALA A 43 -4.57 1.72 -13.41
C ALA A 43 -5.29 3.01 -12.96
N PRO A 44 -4.55 4.03 -12.50
CA PRO A 44 -5.12 5.25 -11.93
C PRO A 44 -5.65 6.25 -12.97
N TRP A 45 -5.58 5.95 -14.27
CA TRP A 45 -6.22 6.72 -15.37
C TRP A 45 -7.37 5.97 -16.04
N ALA A 46 -7.74 4.78 -15.55
CA ALA A 46 -8.76 3.96 -16.20
C ALA A 46 -10.11 4.69 -16.22
N THR A 47 -10.50 5.22 -17.39
CA THR A 47 -11.85 5.69 -17.66
C THR A 47 -12.70 4.52 -18.12
N GLY A 48 -13.20 3.70 -17.20
CA GLY A 48 -14.04 2.54 -17.53
C GLY A 48 -13.72 1.32 -16.68
N ASP A 49 -13.52 0.18 -17.34
CA ASP A 49 -13.22 -1.10 -16.69
C ASP A 49 -11.93 -0.97 -15.88
N LEU A 50 -12.06 -0.82 -14.56
CA LEU A 50 -10.99 -0.73 -13.56
C LEU A 50 -10.22 -2.07 -13.53
N ALA A 51 -9.48 -2.31 -14.59
CA ALA A 51 -8.80 -3.55 -14.91
C ALA A 51 -7.58 -3.73 -14.00
N ALA A 52 -7.29 -4.99 -13.70
CA ALA A 52 -6.12 -5.34 -12.93
C ALA A 52 -4.85 -5.00 -13.72
N ILE A 53 -3.84 -4.47 -13.03
CA ILE A 53 -2.54 -4.12 -13.61
C ILE A 53 -1.41 -4.98 -13.07
N ASP A 54 -0.30 -5.00 -13.80
CA ASP A 54 0.98 -5.51 -13.30
C ASP A 54 1.73 -4.39 -12.56
N VAL A 55 1.94 -4.55 -11.26
CA VAL A 55 2.66 -3.54 -10.45
C VAL A 55 4.17 -3.52 -10.71
N THR A 56 4.70 -4.40 -11.54
CA THR A 56 6.10 -4.37 -11.98
C THR A 56 6.32 -3.47 -13.20
N ASP A 57 5.26 -3.11 -13.94
CA ASP A 57 5.34 -2.22 -15.08
C ASP A 57 5.12 -0.75 -14.63
N PRO A 58 6.15 0.11 -14.72
CA PRO A 58 6.04 1.51 -14.32
C PRO A 58 5.05 2.30 -15.16
N ASN A 59 4.69 1.82 -16.35
CA ASN A 59 3.66 2.44 -17.20
C ASN A 59 2.25 2.32 -16.62
N PHE A 60 2.06 1.62 -15.49
CA PHE A 60 0.79 1.62 -14.73
C PHE A 60 0.77 2.58 -13.53
N CYS A 61 1.88 3.26 -13.24
CA CYS A 61 1.97 4.26 -12.16
C CYS A 61 1.68 5.69 -12.66
N THR A 62 1.23 6.54 -11.75
CA THR A 62 1.02 7.98 -11.99
C THR A 62 1.49 8.83 -10.81
N ASP A 63 1.28 10.14 -10.89
CA ASP A 63 1.48 11.09 -9.80
C ASP A 63 0.43 10.95 -8.68
N PHE A 64 0.72 11.54 -7.53
CA PHE A 64 -0.16 11.44 -6.36
C PHE A 64 -1.56 12.03 -6.59
N GLN A 65 -1.65 13.18 -7.24
CA GLN A 65 -2.91 13.91 -7.38
C GLN A 65 -3.87 13.17 -8.31
N THR A 66 -3.36 12.68 -9.44
CA THR A 66 -4.14 11.85 -10.37
C THR A 66 -4.69 10.60 -9.67
N ALA A 67 -3.88 9.92 -8.84
CA ALA A 67 -4.34 8.76 -8.09
C ALA A 67 -5.42 9.11 -7.04
N VAL A 68 -5.32 10.27 -6.38
CA VAL A 68 -6.33 10.76 -5.42
C VAL A 68 -7.64 11.09 -6.10
N ASP A 69 -7.60 11.77 -7.24
CA ASP A 69 -8.80 12.17 -7.97
C ASP A 69 -9.55 10.95 -8.50
N THR A 70 -8.82 9.97 -9.05
CA THR A 70 -9.40 8.68 -9.46
C THR A 70 -9.94 7.89 -8.28
N ALA A 71 -9.22 7.84 -7.15
CA ALA A 71 -9.68 7.20 -5.92
C ALA A 71 -11.05 7.72 -5.48
N ARG A 72 -11.21 9.04 -5.43
CA ARG A 72 -12.46 9.70 -5.03
C ARG A 72 -13.57 9.49 -6.03
N LYS A 73 -13.26 9.60 -7.33
CA LYS A 73 -14.25 9.44 -8.41
C LYS A 73 -14.84 8.03 -8.47
N HIS A 74 -14.03 7.02 -8.17
CA HIS A 74 -14.41 5.61 -8.36
C HIS A 74 -14.58 4.83 -7.05
N SER A 75 -14.45 5.48 -5.89
CA SER A 75 -14.52 4.84 -4.56
C SER A 75 -13.51 3.68 -4.43
N VAL A 76 -12.29 3.91 -4.89
CA VAL A 76 -11.16 2.98 -4.84
C VAL A 76 -10.04 3.55 -3.95
N GLY A 77 -9.12 2.70 -3.52
CA GLY A 77 -8.06 3.09 -2.58
C GLY A 77 -6.79 3.55 -3.28
N LEU A 78 -5.86 4.15 -2.53
CA LEU A 78 -4.52 4.50 -2.98
C LEU A 78 -3.55 3.33 -2.80
N GLY A 79 -2.66 3.13 -3.76
CA GLY A 79 -1.54 2.20 -3.65
C GLY A 79 -0.22 2.87 -4.03
N PHE A 80 0.86 2.43 -3.40
CA PHE A 80 2.21 2.88 -3.67
C PHE A 80 3.06 1.69 -4.08
N VAL A 81 3.61 1.74 -5.30
CA VAL A 81 4.45 0.70 -5.87
C VAL A 81 5.90 0.89 -5.45
N PHE A 82 6.59 -0.19 -5.10
CA PHE A 82 8.02 -0.16 -4.82
C PHE A 82 8.78 -0.57 -6.09
N PHE A 83 9.79 0.22 -6.46
CA PHE A 83 10.71 -0.10 -7.55
C PHE A 83 12.14 -0.23 -7.04
N LYS A 84 12.88 -1.16 -7.65
CA LYS A 84 14.27 -1.42 -7.30
C LYS A 84 15.10 -0.14 -7.51
N GLY A 85 15.83 0.27 -6.47
CA GLY A 85 16.66 1.47 -6.51
C GLY A 85 15.93 2.79 -6.22
N ALA A 86 14.59 2.80 -6.07
CA ALA A 86 13.82 4.01 -5.74
C ALA A 86 14.09 4.55 -4.31
N GLY A 87 14.82 3.80 -3.48
CA GLY A 87 15.26 4.20 -2.15
C GLY A 87 14.17 4.17 -1.08
N ILE A 88 12.98 3.66 -1.41
CA ILE A 88 11.86 3.47 -0.49
C ILE A 88 11.66 1.98 -0.19
N VAL A 89 11.43 1.67 1.08
CA VAL A 89 11.13 0.34 1.61
C VAL A 89 9.77 0.39 2.30
N GLY A 90 8.97 -0.65 2.08
CA GLY A 90 7.74 -0.91 2.81
C GLY A 90 7.96 -2.02 3.83
N ILE A 91 7.52 -1.79 5.07
CA ILE A 91 7.43 -2.77 6.15
C ILE A 91 5.94 -3.00 6.42
N ASP A 92 5.49 -4.23 6.25
CA ASP A 92 4.12 -4.66 6.55
C ASP A 92 4.12 -5.44 7.86
N LEU A 93 3.36 -4.94 8.84
CA LEU A 93 3.14 -5.57 10.13
C LEU A 93 1.70 -6.08 10.19
N ASP A 94 1.55 -7.38 10.04
CA ASP A 94 0.28 -8.09 10.12
C ASP A 94 0.18 -8.88 11.42
N LYS A 95 -1.05 -9.17 11.85
CA LYS A 95 -1.31 -9.95 13.09
C LYS A 95 -0.64 -9.30 14.30
N LEU A 96 -0.92 -8.02 14.53
CA LEU A 96 -0.30 -7.22 15.59
C LEU A 96 -0.42 -7.87 16.97
N GLU A 97 -1.50 -8.62 17.21
CA GLU A 97 -1.70 -9.41 18.42
C GLU A 97 -0.64 -10.50 18.64
N GLN A 98 -0.08 -11.06 17.56
CA GLN A 98 0.98 -12.07 17.60
C GLN A 98 2.37 -11.43 17.77
N LEU A 99 2.58 -10.25 17.16
CA LEU A 99 3.81 -9.50 17.31
C LEU A 99 3.94 -8.85 18.69
N GLY A 100 2.83 -8.43 19.30
CA GLY A 100 2.80 -7.80 20.62
C GLY A 100 3.74 -6.59 20.70
N GLU A 101 4.64 -6.60 21.69
CA GLU A 101 5.61 -5.52 21.90
C GLU A 101 6.64 -5.39 20.75
N GLU A 102 6.89 -6.46 20.00
CA GLU A 102 7.80 -6.41 18.85
C GLU A 102 7.29 -5.44 17.78
N ALA A 103 5.97 -5.37 17.56
CA ALA A 103 5.38 -4.45 16.60
C ALA A 103 5.69 -2.99 16.97
N LYS A 104 5.53 -2.66 18.27
CA LYS A 104 5.84 -1.31 18.80
C LYS A 104 7.32 -1.00 18.68
N GLU A 105 8.19 -1.97 18.95
CA GLU A 105 9.63 -1.80 18.81
C GLU A 105 10.04 -1.56 17.35
N ILE A 106 9.47 -2.31 16.40
CA ILE A 106 9.72 -2.13 14.98
C ILE A 106 9.26 -0.73 14.53
N ILE A 107 8.05 -0.31 14.89
CA ILE A 107 7.53 1.03 14.56
C ILE A 107 8.47 2.11 15.12
N ARG A 108 8.86 2.00 16.39
CA ARG A 108 9.77 2.95 17.04
C ARG A 108 11.14 2.98 16.38
N LYS A 109 11.72 1.83 16.04
CA LYS A 109 13.05 1.73 15.40
C LYS A 109 13.03 2.22 13.95
N ALA A 110 11.95 1.97 13.22
CA ALA A 110 11.80 2.46 11.86
C ALA A 110 11.74 3.99 11.82
N ASN A 111 11.12 4.62 12.84
CA ASN A 111 11.06 6.07 13.03
C ASN A 111 10.71 6.82 11.72
N SER A 112 9.72 6.30 11.01
CA SER A 112 9.30 6.75 9.69
C SER A 112 7.78 6.86 9.64
N TYR A 113 7.24 7.24 8.49
CA TYR A 113 5.81 7.22 8.26
C TYR A 113 5.24 5.83 8.49
N ALA A 114 4.25 5.75 9.39
CA ALA A 114 3.49 4.56 9.72
C ALA A 114 2.00 4.88 9.70
N GLU A 115 1.20 3.95 9.20
CA GLU A 115 -0.25 4.06 9.08
C GLU A 115 -0.93 2.70 9.33
N TYR A 116 -2.18 2.72 9.77
CA TYR A 116 -3.01 1.53 9.79
C TYR A 116 -3.34 1.07 8.36
N SER A 117 -3.23 -0.23 8.13
CA SER A 117 -3.66 -0.88 6.89
C SER A 117 -5.19 -0.75 6.71
N PRO A 118 -5.74 -0.99 5.51
CA PRO A 118 -7.17 -0.88 5.24
C PRO A 118 -8.09 -1.72 6.13
N SER A 119 -7.58 -2.81 6.71
CA SER A 119 -8.36 -3.66 7.61
C SER A 119 -8.42 -3.12 9.05
N GLY A 120 -7.55 -2.16 9.39
CA GLY A 120 -7.33 -1.69 10.76
C GLY A 120 -6.59 -2.68 11.66
N LYS A 121 -6.20 -3.86 11.15
CA LYS A 121 -5.59 -4.94 11.95
C LYS A 121 -4.07 -5.06 11.79
N GLY A 122 -3.48 -4.25 10.93
CA GLY A 122 -2.05 -4.24 10.62
C GLY A 122 -1.56 -2.81 10.41
N VAL A 123 -0.24 -2.63 10.39
CA VAL A 123 0.44 -1.34 10.20
C VAL A 123 1.38 -1.43 9.01
N HIS A 124 1.30 -0.46 8.10
CA HIS A 124 2.30 -0.25 7.08
C HIS A 124 3.27 0.84 7.52
N ILE A 125 4.55 0.64 7.29
CA ILE A 125 5.60 1.66 7.47
C ILE A 125 6.30 1.85 6.14
N LEU A 126 6.39 3.08 5.66
CA LEU A 126 7.13 3.43 4.45
C LEU A 126 8.28 4.35 4.85
N GLY A 127 9.49 4.03 4.41
CA GLY A 127 10.68 4.79 4.79
C GLY A 127 11.84 4.62 3.82
N ARG A 128 12.86 5.47 3.98
CA ARG A 128 14.07 5.37 3.18
C ARG A 128 14.86 4.12 3.59
N GLY A 129 15.35 3.38 2.61
CA GLY A 129 16.16 2.20 2.89
C GLY A 129 16.67 1.50 1.65
N LYS A 130 17.49 0.48 1.89
CA LYS A 130 17.97 -0.46 0.89
C LYS A 130 17.84 -1.86 1.43
N LEU A 131 17.52 -2.79 0.54
CA LEU A 131 17.34 -4.18 0.89
C LEU A 131 17.91 -5.05 -0.22
N GLY A 132 18.71 -6.05 0.15
CA GLY A 132 19.25 -7.02 -0.81
C GLY A 132 18.17 -7.98 -1.31
N LYS A 133 17.38 -8.55 -0.39
CA LYS A 133 16.22 -9.42 -0.68
C LYS A 133 15.06 -9.12 0.26
N ALA A 134 13.83 -9.36 -0.20
CA ALA A 134 12.64 -9.27 0.66
C ALA A 134 12.81 -10.11 1.95
N ILE A 135 12.38 -9.54 3.08
CA ILE A 135 12.36 -10.25 4.37
C ILE A 135 10.93 -10.69 4.62
N LYS A 136 10.75 -11.96 4.99
CA LYS A 136 9.44 -12.50 5.35
C LYS A 136 9.59 -13.37 6.59
N LYS A 137 8.85 -13.03 7.63
CA LYS A 137 8.67 -13.85 8.84
C LYS A 137 7.21 -13.75 9.28
N ALA A 138 6.81 -14.57 10.25
CA ALA A 138 5.45 -14.51 10.77
C ALA A 138 5.11 -13.09 11.26
N GLY A 139 4.09 -12.47 10.68
CA GLY A 139 3.61 -11.12 11.03
C GLY A 139 4.45 -9.95 10.48
N LEU A 140 5.59 -10.19 9.83
CA LEU A 140 6.44 -9.11 9.29
C LEU A 140 6.90 -9.45 7.88
N GLU A 141 6.62 -8.53 6.95
CA GLU A 141 7.20 -8.55 5.60
C GLU A 141 7.89 -7.22 5.29
N VAL A 142 9.02 -7.26 4.58
CA VAL A 142 9.76 -6.07 4.15
C VAL A 142 10.09 -6.17 2.67
N TYR A 143 9.70 -5.15 1.90
CA TYR A 143 9.86 -5.09 0.45
C TYR A 143 10.48 -3.78 0.00
N ASN A 144 11.22 -3.82 -1.10
CA ASN A 144 11.75 -2.63 -1.77
C ASN A 144 11.53 -2.65 -3.30
N HIS A 145 10.84 -3.67 -3.84
CA HIS A 145 10.44 -3.75 -5.24
C HIS A 145 9.32 -4.78 -5.46
N ASP A 146 8.75 -4.80 -6.67
CA ASP A 146 7.81 -5.80 -7.24
C ASP A 146 6.51 -6.02 -6.45
N ARG A 147 6.18 -5.07 -5.58
CA ARG A 147 4.98 -5.07 -4.75
C ARG A 147 4.43 -3.66 -4.68
N PHE A 148 3.16 -3.56 -4.33
CA PHE A 148 2.56 -2.32 -3.89
C PHE A 148 2.03 -2.49 -2.48
N PHE A 149 2.06 -1.41 -1.71
CA PHE A 149 1.28 -1.33 -0.47
C PHE A 149 0.07 -0.45 -0.70
N THR A 150 -1.06 -0.80 -0.08
CA THR A 150 -2.19 0.12 0.03
C THR A 150 -1.80 1.26 0.96
N VAL A 151 -2.21 2.49 0.64
CA VAL A 151 -1.92 3.68 1.44
C VAL A 151 -3.23 4.28 1.95
N THR A 152 -3.32 4.56 3.24
CA THR A 152 -4.53 5.06 3.90
C THR A 152 -4.37 6.47 4.47
N GLY A 153 -3.17 6.91 4.87
CA GLY A 153 -3.05 8.16 5.64
C GLY A 153 -3.60 8.08 7.07
N ASN A 154 -4.04 6.90 7.53
CA ASN A 154 -4.64 6.73 8.85
C ASN A 154 -3.53 6.47 9.89
N ARG A 155 -3.07 7.53 10.57
CA ARG A 155 -1.97 7.48 11.53
C ARG A 155 -2.45 7.27 12.97
#